data_AF-Q5H6K2-F1
#
_entry.id   AF-Q5H6K2-F1
#
_cell.length_a   1.000
_cell.length_b   1.000
_cell.length_c   1.000
_cell.angle_alpha   90.00
_cell.angle_beta   90.00
_cell.angle_gamma   90.00
#
_symmetry.space_group_name_H-M   'P 1'
#
loop_
_entity.id
_entity.type
_entity.pdbx_description
1 polymer ?
#
loop_
_entity_poly.entity_id
_entity_poly.type
_entity_poly.pdbx_seq_one_letter_code
_entity_poly.pdbx_strand_id
1 'polypeptide(L)'
;MGRPFSSPGLILCCHSMRTERVTTLKGQATELLAATERDKEPILITQHGLPSAYLVDVASYERMQQRMAILEGIARGEMAVAQGRTLTHEQA
;
A
#
# COMPACT_ATOMS: atom_id res chain seq x y z
N MET A 1 -19.29 -19.45 -10.54
CA MET A 1 -18.09 -20.09 -11.12
C MET A 1 -16.93 -19.12 -10.99
N GLY A 2 -16.38 -18.99 -9.77
CA GLY A 2 -15.26 -18.09 -9.48
C GLY A 2 -13.96 -18.85 -9.64
N ARG A 3 -13.09 -18.40 -10.55
CA ARG A 3 -11.76 -19.00 -10.70
C ARG A 3 -10.93 -18.66 -9.45
N PRO A 4 -10.22 -19.61 -8.84
CA PRO A 4 -9.26 -19.28 -7.81
C PRO A 4 -8.14 -18.50 -8.48
N PHE A 5 -7.84 -17.31 -7.95
CA PHE A 5 -6.73 -16.46 -8.37
C PHE A 5 -5.41 -17.13 -7.91
N SER A 6 -5.06 -18.26 -8.52
CA SER A 6 -3.73 -18.87 -8.43
C SER A 6 -2.83 -18.13 -9.42
N SER A 7 -2.34 -16.98 -8.99
CA SER A 7 -1.23 -16.28 -9.63
C SER A 7 0.03 -16.57 -8.82
N PRO A 8 0.95 -17.44 -9.27
CA PRO A 8 2.24 -17.68 -8.60
C PRO A 8 3.21 -16.50 -8.71
N GLY A 9 2.81 -15.40 -9.37
CA GLY A 9 3.68 -14.29 -9.74
C GLY A 9 3.85 -13.18 -8.69
N LEU A 10 3.09 -13.19 -7.57
CA LEU A 10 3.19 -12.12 -6.57
C LEU A 10 4.30 -12.33 -5.52
N ILE A 11 5.07 -13.42 -5.61
CA ILE A 11 6.13 -13.74 -4.66
C ILE A 11 7.50 -13.21 -5.14
N LEU A 12 7.65 -12.89 -6.43
CA LEU A 12 8.97 -12.60 -7.01
C LEU A 12 9.32 -11.10 -7.14
N CYS A 13 8.41 -10.17 -6.80
CA CYS A 13 8.73 -8.74 -6.69
C CYS A 13 9.02 -8.27 -5.25
N CYS A 14 8.88 -9.15 -4.25
CA CYS A 14 9.08 -8.83 -2.83
C CYS A 14 10.55 -8.97 -2.37
N HIS A 15 11.53 -8.59 -3.20
CA HIS A 15 12.94 -8.81 -2.87
C HIS A 15 13.48 -7.93 -1.70
N SER A 16 12.69 -7.05 -1.08
CA SER A 16 13.17 -6.27 0.08
C SER A 16 12.21 -6.11 1.26
N MET A 17 11.08 -6.81 1.30
CA MET A 17 10.17 -6.64 2.45
C MET A 17 10.63 -7.46 3.65
N ARG A 18 11.25 -6.75 4.61
CA ARG A 18 11.57 -7.31 5.93
C ARG A 18 10.30 -7.88 6.57
N THR A 19 10.39 -9.10 7.09
CA THR A 19 9.27 -9.78 7.75
C THR A 19 9.64 -10.11 9.19
N GLU A 20 8.80 -9.71 10.14
CA GLU A 20 9.01 -9.91 11.58
C GLU A 20 7.81 -10.61 12.22
N ARG A 21 8.03 -11.28 13.35
CA ARG A 21 6.94 -11.89 14.14
C ARG A 21 6.34 -10.85 15.08
N VAL A 22 5.06 -11.00 15.41
CA VAL A 22 4.38 -10.15 16.41
C VAL A 22 5.07 -10.22 17.80
N THR A 23 5.74 -11.32 18.12
CA THR A 23 6.53 -11.46 19.36
C THR A 23 7.77 -10.58 19.35
N THR A 24 8.45 -10.47 18.20
CA THR A 24 9.59 -9.56 17.99
C THR A 24 9.13 -8.12 18.12
N LEU A 25 7.98 -7.77 17.50
CA LEU A 25 7.40 -6.44 17.62
C LEU A 25 7.14 -6.05 19.07
N LYS A 26 6.66 -6.97 19.91
CA LYS A 26 6.42 -6.70 21.33
C LYS A 26 7.71 -6.45 22.12
N GLY A 27 8.80 -7.17 21.82
CA GLY A 27 10.06 -7.05 22.55
C GLY A 27 11.01 -5.97 22.04
N GLN A 28 10.94 -5.64 20.75
CA GLN A 28 11.88 -4.76 20.05
C GLN A 28 11.17 -3.62 19.29
N ALA A 29 10.01 -3.18 19.79
CA ALA A 29 9.18 -2.15 19.14
C ALA A 29 9.99 -0.91 18.74
N THR A 30 10.81 -0.38 19.65
CA THR A 30 11.60 0.84 19.42
C THR A 30 12.61 0.67 18.28
N GLU A 31 13.26 -0.48 18.17
CA GLU A 31 14.23 -0.76 17.11
C GLU A 31 13.53 -0.87 15.75
N LEU A 32 12.39 -1.56 15.69
CA LEU A 32 11.60 -1.69 14.46
C LEU A 32 11.02 -0.34 14.01
N LEU A 33 10.57 0.49 14.94
CA LEU A 33 10.12 1.85 14.64
C LEU A 33 11.26 2.70 14.08
N ALA A 34 12.43 2.69 14.72
CA ALA A 34 13.60 3.43 14.25
C ALA A 34 14.09 2.94 12.87
N ALA A 35 14.05 1.63 12.62
CA ALA A 35 14.36 1.07 11.30
C ALA A 35 13.37 1.53 10.23
N THR A 36 12.07 1.46 10.53
CA THR A 36 11.01 1.91 9.60
C THR A 36 11.12 3.40 9.31
N GLU A 37 11.46 4.22 10.32
CA GLU A 37 11.65 5.65 10.15
C GLU A 37 12.89 6.00 9.34
N ARG A 38 14.01 5.30 9.55
CA ARG A 38 15.28 5.55 8.84
C ARG A 38 15.24 5.06 7.40
N ASP A 39 14.82 3.81 7.20
CA ASP A 39 14.92 3.14 5.91
C ASP A 39 13.71 3.47 5.03
N LYS A 40 12.60 3.95 5.63
CA LYS A 40 11.31 4.22 4.98
C LYS A 40 10.76 3.01 4.22
N GLU A 41 11.22 1.81 4.58
CA GLU A 41 10.74 0.54 4.05
C GLU A 41 9.69 -0.08 4.98
N PRO A 42 8.57 -0.58 4.45
CA PRO A 42 7.54 -1.24 5.24
C PRO A 42 8.01 -2.60 5.77
N ILE A 43 7.64 -2.91 7.01
CA ILE A 43 7.92 -4.21 7.64
C ILE A 43 6.63 -5.03 7.73
N LEU A 44 6.64 -6.26 7.20
CA LEU A 44 5.52 -7.18 7.33
C LEU A 44 5.55 -7.83 8.72
N ILE A 45 4.46 -7.70 9.47
CA ILE A 45 4.27 -8.38 10.76
C ILE A 45 3.42 -9.63 10.55
N THR A 46 3.89 -10.74 11.12
CA THR A 46 3.22 -12.05 11.09
C THR A 46 2.77 -12.51 12.47
N GLN A 47 1.63 -13.20 12.52
CA GLN A 47 1.13 -13.89 13.71
C GLN A 47 0.79 -15.34 13.36
N HIS A 48 1.30 -16.29 14.14
CA HIS A 48 1.16 -17.73 13.86
C HIS A 48 1.59 -18.15 12.44
N GLY A 49 2.56 -17.43 11.84
CA GLY A 49 3.05 -17.68 10.48
C GLY A 49 2.20 -17.06 9.37
N LEU A 50 1.15 -16.30 9.71
CA LEU A 50 0.28 -15.62 8.75
C LEU A 50 0.54 -14.11 8.76
N PRO A 51 0.53 -13.44 7.60
CA PRO A 51 0.55 -11.97 7.51
C PRO A 51 -0.60 -11.37 8.32
N SER A 52 -0.30 -10.43 9.23
CA SER A 52 -1.30 -9.81 10.10
C SER A 52 -1.34 -8.28 9.99
N ALA A 53 -0.21 -7.62 9.75
CA ALA A 53 -0.14 -6.17 9.64
C ALA A 53 1.12 -5.71 8.89
N TYR A 54 1.15 -4.43 8.49
CA TYR A 54 2.36 -3.76 8.03
C TYR A 54 2.70 -2.62 9.00
N LEU A 55 3.98 -2.50 9.36
CA LEU A 55 4.51 -1.33 10.01
C LEU A 55 5.05 -0.37 8.95
N VAL A 56 4.54 0.85 8.93
CA VAL A 56 4.90 1.88 7.95
C VAL A 56 5.08 3.20 8.68
N ASP A 57 6.08 3.97 8.25
CA ASP A 57 6.30 5.35 8.70
C ASP A 57 5.11 6.24 8.34
N VAL A 58 4.69 7.11 9.28
CA VAL A 58 3.49 7.93 9.13
C VAL A 58 3.59 8.87 7.93
N ALA A 59 4.70 9.60 7.77
CA ALA A 59 4.89 10.53 6.66
C ALA A 59 4.88 9.81 5.30
N SER A 60 5.41 8.58 5.26
CA SER A 60 5.38 7.74 4.07
C SER A 60 3.97 7.24 3.75
N TYR A 61 3.20 6.86 4.77
CA TYR A 61 1.78 6.49 4.62
C TYR A 61 0.95 7.66 4.10
N GLU A 62 1.09 8.85 4.69
CA GLU A 62 0.36 10.06 4.26
C GLU A 62 0.69 10.45 2.82
N ARG A 63 1.97 10.40 2.44
CA ARG A 63 2.41 10.66 1.05
C ARG A 63 1.82 9.65 0.07
N MET A 64 1.74 8.38 0.47
CA MET A 64 1.09 7.34 -0.33
C MET A 64 -0.40 7.64 -0.50
N GLN A 65 -1.12 7.99 0.58
CA GLN A 65 -2.55 8.34 0.53
C GLN A 65 -2.81 9.54 -0.39
N GLN A 66 -1.99 10.59 -0.30
CA GLN A 66 -2.11 11.76 -1.16
C GLN A 66 -1.92 11.40 -2.64
N ARG A 67 -0.92 10.58 -2.96
CA ARG A 67 -0.68 10.11 -4.33
C ARG A 67 -1.85 9.29 -4.85
N MET A 68 -2.41 8.40 -4.03
CA MET A 68 -3.57 7.59 -4.41
C MET A 68 -4.79 8.47 -4.73
N ALA A 69 -5.07 9.47 -3.90
CA ALA A 69 -6.17 10.39 -4.15
C ALA A 69 -6.04 11.13 -5.49
N ILE A 70 -4.81 11.54 -5.86
CA ILE A 70 -4.54 12.17 -7.15
C ILE A 70 -4.78 11.18 -8.30
N LEU A 71 -4.26 9.96 -8.19
CA LEU A 71 -4.40 8.92 -9.22
C LEU A 71 -5.86 8.52 -9.43
N GLU A 72 -6.64 8.42 -8.36
CA GLU A 72 -8.09 8.19 -8.44
C GLU A 72 -8.83 9.37 -9.09
N GLY A 73 -8.39 10.61 -8.85
CA GLY A 73 -8.88 11.79 -9.54
C GLY A 73 -8.64 11.71 -11.05
N ILE A 74 -7.42 11.36 -11.45
CA ILE A 74 -7.02 11.21 -12.86
C ILE A 74 -7.84 10.09 -13.51
N ALA A 75 -7.87 8.89 -12.92
CA ALA A 75 -8.60 7.75 -13.46
C ALA A 75 -10.10 8.05 -13.63
N ARG A 76 -10.72 8.74 -12.66
CA ARG A 76 -12.12 9.19 -12.80
C ARG A 76 -12.29 10.20 -13.92
N GLY A 77 -11.36 11.14 -14.08
CA GLY A 77 -11.36 12.10 -15.18
C GLY A 77 -11.25 11.42 -16.54
N GLU A 78 -10.31 10.48 -16.69
CA GLU A 78 -10.14 9.67 -17.90
C GLU A 78 -11.42 8.89 -18.24
N MET A 79 -12.05 8.27 -17.25
CA MET A 79 -13.34 7.59 -17.43
C MET A 79 -14.47 8.54 -17.83
N ALA A 80 -14.52 9.75 -17.27
CA ALA A 80 -15.55 10.74 -17.60
C ALA A 80 -15.42 11.21 -19.06
N VAL A 81 -14.19 11.46 -19.53
CA VAL A 81 -13.90 11.79 -20.94
C VAL A 81 -14.31 10.64 -21.85
N ALA A 82 -13.91 9.41 -21.53
CA ALA A 82 -14.25 8.22 -22.32
C ALA A 82 -15.77 7.98 -22.43
N GLN A 83 -16.54 8.38 -21.42
CA GLN A 83 -18.00 8.23 -21.38
C GLN A 83 -18.76 9.47 -21.85
N GLY A 84 -18.07 10.51 -22.34
CA GLY A 84 -18.70 11.77 -22.76
C GLY A 84 -19.36 12.57 -21.63
N ARG A 85 -19.02 12.29 -20.37
CA ARG A 85 -19.53 12.98 -19.17
C ARG A 85 -18.68 14.22 -18.87
N THR A 86 -18.50 15.08 -19.86
CA THR A 86 -17.71 16.31 -19.79
C THR A 86 -18.58 17.51 -20.11
N LEU A 87 -18.37 18.63 -19.41
CA LEU A 87 -19.02 19.90 -19.71
C LEU A 87 -17.99 20.87 -20.28
N THR A 88 -18.42 21.77 -21.15
CA THR A 88 -17.60 22.92 -21.54
C THR A 88 -17.53 23.92 -20.39
N HIS A 89 -16.55 24.82 -20.42
CA HIS A 89 -16.35 25.80 -19.35
C HIS A 89 -17.56 26.72 -19.14
N GLU A 90 -18.32 27.04 -20.20
CA GLU A 90 -19.54 27.85 -20.11
C GLU A 90 -20.74 27.10 -19.51
N GLN A 91 -20.69 25.77 -19.48
CA GLN A 91 -21.78 24.89 -19.03
C GLN A 91 -21.58 24.34 -17.61
N ALA A 92 -20.44 24.61 -16.98
CA ALA A 92 -20.07 24.14 -15.65
C ALA A 92 -20.58 25.07 -14.55
#